data_AF-A0AA39P841-F1
#
_entry.id   AF-A0AA39P841-F1
#
_cell.length_a   1.000
_cell.length_b   1.000
_cell.length_c   1.000
_cell.angle_alpha   90.00
_cell.angle_beta   90.00
_cell.angle_gamma   90.00
#
_symmetry.space_group_name_H-M   'P 1'
#
loop_
_entity.id
_entity.type
_entity.pdbx_description
1 polymer ?
#
loop_
_entity_poly.entity_id
_entity_poly.type
_entity_poly.pdbx_seq_one_letter_code
_entity_poly.pdbx_strand_id
1 'polypeptide(L)'
;MPYEFPDPRATANLPMAGDAFPYDKLSCSGESPETLLLDICADIAASPENFIVAVPFGAGPKFYEDNHRADLLLKTFLEGLDFPDKGKLTVFFLLEMKEDKKGQNREEGQSRKSAFDKPWPLIITGFSTDFRRFLLWNQCFAMALQSIWNLVPFNLKALAWTITAFQGNVINDDPDLLTEALGCIKKATWHHTSIQNLVKQITQAQGHSGNPAKLTVKMTQSWCLSYIETKNFDDNKGPVFLLTGEPITDNLDMHRAITTHIHRLKIHVNYQQLINIDKIIGCDWCKNQDHPSHACPFPEVDSTWYGPSTDEL
;
A
#
# COMPACT_ATOMS: atom_id res chain seq x y z
N MET A 1 13.84 -12.32 37.74
CA MET A 1 14.93 -12.48 36.75
C MET A 1 14.42 -11.91 35.44
N PRO A 2 15.15 -11.02 34.75
CA PRO A 2 14.75 -10.58 33.42
C PRO A 2 14.81 -11.80 32.49
N TYR A 3 13.74 -12.00 31.72
CA TYR A 3 13.65 -13.04 30.70
C TYR A 3 14.62 -12.66 29.58
N GLU A 4 15.68 -13.44 29.40
CA GLU A 4 16.58 -13.31 28.25
C GLU A 4 15.91 -13.92 27.02
N PHE A 5 15.77 -13.13 25.96
CA PHE A 5 15.19 -13.58 24.71
C PHE A 5 16.12 -14.59 24.03
N PRO A 6 15.60 -15.70 23.47
CA PRO A 6 16.40 -16.63 22.70
C PRO A 6 16.95 -15.93 21.44
N ASP A 7 18.19 -16.27 21.08
CA ASP A 7 18.86 -15.82 19.86
C ASP A 7 18.01 -16.20 18.63
N PRO A 8 17.61 -15.25 17.76
CA PRO A 8 16.84 -15.54 16.55
C PRO A 8 17.58 -16.45 15.55
N ARG A 9 18.88 -16.72 15.75
CA ARG A 9 19.65 -17.71 14.98
C ARG A 9 19.53 -19.14 15.52
N ALA A 10 18.84 -19.35 16.65
CA ALA A 10 18.70 -20.65 17.29
C ALA A 10 17.51 -21.49 16.80
N THR A 11 16.69 -20.98 15.88
CA THR A 11 15.55 -21.70 15.26
C THR A 11 15.99 -22.58 14.08
N ALA A 12 17.06 -23.36 14.26
CA ALA A 12 17.34 -24.50 13.39
C ALA A 12 16.51 -25.69 13.90
N ASN A 13 15.37 -25.96 13.26
CA ASN A 13 14.54 -27.19 13.29
C ASN A 13 13.03 -26.84 13.32
N LEU A 14 12.51 -26.28 12.24
CA LEU A 14 11.07 -26.33 11.98
C LEU A 14 10.78 -27.58 11.13
N PRO A 15 9.78 -28.41 11.49
CA PRO A 15 9.43 -29.58 10.68
C PRO A 15 8.87 -29.12 9.33
N MET A 16 9.51 -29.58 8.24
CA MET A 16 8.93 -29.45 6.90
C MET A 16 7.74 -30.41 6.80
N ALA A 17 6.54 -29.86 6.62
CA ALA A 17 5.34 -30.65 6.39
C ALA A 17 5.41 -31.27 4.98
N GLY A 18 5.77 -32.56 4.95
CA GLY A 18 5.59 -33.43 3.80
C GLY A 18 4.18 -34.04 3.77
N ASP A 19 3.70 -34.21 2.55
CA ASP A 19 2.57 -35.01 2.09
C ASP A 19 1.14 -34.47 2.19
N ALA A 20 0.41 -34.83 1.13
CA ALA A 20 -0.85 -34.29 0.66
C ALA A 20 -2.01 -34.46 1.66
N PHE A 21 -2.82 -33.40 1.80
CA PHE A 21 -4.01 -33.43 2.65
C PHE A 21 -5.29 -33.03 1.91
N PRO A 22 -6.42 -33.74 2.14
CA PRO A 22 -7.61 -33.61 1.31
C PRO A 22 -8.68 -32.77 2.03
N TYR A 23 -8.95 -31.53 1.63
CA TYR A 23 -10.04 -30.77 2.28
C TYR A 23 -10.82 -29.81 1.37
N ASP A 24 -11.92 -30.33 0.84
CA ASP A 24 -13.16 -29.59 0.57
C ASP A 24 -14.00 -29.55 1.86
N LYS A 25 -14.36 -28.34 2.34
CA LYS A 25 -15.54 -28.00 3.17
C LYS A 25 -15.30 -26.74 4.02
N LEU A 26 -15.39 -25.57 3.42
CA LEU A 26 -15.72 -24.33 4.13
C LEU A 26 -16.64 -23.48 3.24
N SER A 27 -17.86 -23.97 3.05
CA SER A 27 -18.98 -23.23 2.45
C SER A 27 -20.24 -23.58 3.25
N CYS A 28 -20.33 -23.08 4.48
CA CYS A 28 -21.43 -23.45 5.40
C CYS A 28 -22.10 -22.27 6.13
N SER A 29 -21.86 -21.00 5.77
CA SER A 29 -22.76 -19.91 6.18
C SER A 29 -23.55 -19.44 4.96
N GLY A 30 -24.88 -19.53 5.03
CA GLY A 30 -25.80 -19.10 3.96
C GLY A 30 -25.92 -17.57 3.81
N GLU A 31 -24.93 -16.83 4.27
CA GLU A 31 -24.84 -15.38 4.13
C GLU A 31 -24.20 -15.05 2.78
N SER A 32 -24.69 -14.01 2.11
CA SER A 32 -24.05 -13.57 0.88
C SER A 32 -22.64 -13.04 1.21
N PRO A 33 -21.64 -13.27 0.34
CA PRO A 33 -20.30 -12.71 0.52
C PRO A 33 -20.29 -11.19 0.74
N GLU A 34 -21.31 -10.50 0.23
CA GLU A 34 -21.47 -9.06 0.32
C GLU A 34 -21.74 -8.56 1.74
N THR A 35 -22.66 -9.23 2.45
CA THR A 35 -22.99 -8.87 3.84
C THR A 35 -21.79 -9.12 4.75
N LEU A 36 -21.10 -10.25 4.55
CA LEU A 36 -19.90 -10.60 5.31
C LEU A 36 -18.78 -9.56 5.14
N LEU A 37 -18.56 -9.05 3.92
CA LEU A 37 -17.54 -8.03 3.65
C LEU A 37 -17.87 -6.69 4.33
N LEU A 38 -19.15 -6.28 4.30
CA LEU A 38 -19.59 -5.04 4.94
C LEU A 38 -19.44 -5.11 6.45
N ASP A 39 -19.81 -6.24 7.05
CA ASP A 39 -19.71 -6.46 8.49
C ASP A 39 -18.23 -6.45 8.94
N ILE A 40 -17.35 -7.15 8.21
CA ILE A 40 -15.91 -7.14 8.48
C ILE A 40 -15.33 -5.72 8.35
N CYS A 41 -15.72 -4.96 7.33
CA CYS A 41 -15.25 -3.59 7.17
C CYS A 41 -15.70 -2.69 8.33
N ALA A 42 -16.94 -2.87 8.79
CA ALA A 42 -17.48 -2.16 9.94
C ALA A 42 -16.72 -2.54 11.23
N ASP A 43 -16.43 -3.83 11.43
CA ASP A 43 -15.67 -4.32 12.58
C ASP A 43 -14.23 -3.79 12.59
N ILE A 44 -13.56 -3.80 11.42
CA ILE A 44 -12.22 -3.21 11.27
C ILE A 44 -12.26 -1.71 11.56
N ALA A 45 -13.29 -1.00 11.10
CA ALA A 45 -13.44 0.43 11.38
C ALA A 45 -13.69 0.71 12.88
N ALA A 46 -14.42 -0.17 13.56
CA ALA A 46 -14.75 -0.04 14.97
C ALA A 46 -13.59 -0.42 15.91
N SER A 47 -12.76 -1.40 15.53
CA SER A 47 -11.68 -1.91 16.37
C SER A 47 -10.47 -2.40 15.54
N PRO A 48 -9.76 -1.49 14.85
CA PRO A 48 -8.68 -1.85 13.92
C PRO A 48 -7.53 -2.61 14.59
N GLU A 49 -7.34 -2.46 15.90
CA GLU A 49 -6.34 -3.18 16.68
C GLU A 49 -6.61 -4.69 16.75
N ASN A 50 -7.84 -5.15 16.54
CA ASN A 50 -8.20 -6.56 16.52
C ASN A 50 -7.89 -7.25 15.19
N PHE A 51 -7.30 -6.51 14.24
CA PHE A 51 -6.99 -7.00 12.91
C PHE A 51 -5.53 -6.71 12.53
N ILE A 52 -4.94 -7.63 11.77
CA ILE A 52 -3.65 -7.46 11.08
C ILE A 52 -3.88 -7.77 9.60
N VAL A 53 -3.23 -7.00 8.73
CA VAL A 53 -3.17 -7.25 7.29
C VAL A 53 -1.92 -8.08 7.01
N ALA A 54 -2.09 -9.19 6.31
CA ALA A 54 -1.01 -10.01 5.80
C ALA A 54 -0.92 -9.86 4.28
N VAL A 55 0.23 -9.36 3.81
CA VAL A 55 0.50 -9.10 2.40
C VAL A 55 1.65 -9.99 1.94
N PRO A 56 1.39 -10.97 1.06
CA PRO A 56 2.47 -11.76 0.49
C PRO A 56 3.30 -10.90 -0.47
N PHE A 57 4.61 -11.06 -0.41
CA PHE A 57 5.58 -10.28 -1.17
C PHE A 57 5.48 -10.61 -2.65
N GLY A 58 5.48 -9.59 -3.51
CA GLY A 58 5.34 -9.79 -4.96
C GLY A 58 4.02 -10.44 -5.36
N ALA A 59 3.04 -10.55 -4.46
CA ALA A 59 1.78 -11.20 -4.78
C ALA A 59 0.86 -10.31 -5.62
N GLY A 60 0.12 -10.97 -6.50
CA GLY A 60 -1.02 -10.44 -7.22
C GLY A 60 -1.93 -11.59 -7.62
N PRO A 61 -2.82 -11.40 -8.61
CA PRO A 61 -3.77 -12.43 -9.03
C PRO A 61 -3.16 -13.83 -9.22
N LYS A 62 -1.98 -13.93 -9.86
CA LYS A 62 -1.30 -15.20 -10.11
C LYS A 62 -0.94 -15.94 -8.82
N PHE A 63 -0.50 -15.23 -7.78
CA PHE A 63 -0.19 -15.86 -6.49
C PHE A 63 -1.39 -16.60 -5.90
N TYR A 64 -2.59 -16.01 -5.99
CA TYR A 64 -3.81 -16.63 -5.46
C TYR A 64 -4.42 -17.69 -6.39
N GLU A 65 -4.14 -17.62 -7.70
CA GLU A 65 -4.41 -18.73 -8.63
C GLU A 65 -3.57 -19.96 -8.25
N ASP A 66 -2.28 -19.75 -8.01
CA ASP A 66 -1.34 -20.82 -7.63
C ASP A 66 -1.55 -21.27 -6.16
N ASN A 67 -2.03 -20.38 -5.29
CA ASN A 67 -2.24 -20.60 -3.85
C ASN A 67 -3.70 -20.30 -3.44
N HIS A 68 -4.66 -21.01 -4.04
CA HIS A 68 -6.10 -20.83 -3.80
C HIS A 68 -6.53 -20.92 -2.33
N ARG A 69 -5.71 -21.52 -1.46
CA ARG A 69 -5.90 -21.59 0.01
C ARG A 69 -4.81 -20.87 0.80
N ALA A 70 -4.34 -19.73 0.31
CA ALA A 70 -3.35 -18.89 1.01
C ALA A 70 -3.81 -18.51 2.44
N ASP A 71 -5.12 -18.41 2.67
CA ASP A 71 -5.73 -18.25 4.01
C ASP A 71 -5.34 -19.38 4.96
N LEU A 72 -5.48 -20.62 4.51
CA LEU A 72 -5.19 -21.80 5.31
C LEU A 72 -3.69 -21.97 5.49
N LEU A 73 -2.90 -21.73 4.45
CA LEU A 73 -1.43 -21.77 4.51
C LEU A 73 -0.91 -20.81 5.59
N LEU A 74 -1.36 -19.55 5.56
CA LEU A 74 -0.98 -18.56 6.56
C LEU A 74 -1.48 -18.94 7.95
N LYS A 75 -2.73 -19.42 8.07
CA LYS A 75 -3.28 -19.86 9.36
C LYS A 75 -2.46 -21.00 9.98
N THR A 76 -2.19 -22.07 9.21
CA THR A 76 -1.42 -23.23 9.67
C THR A 76 -0.01 -22.82 10.07
N PHE A 77 0.63 -21.92 9.31
CA PHE A 77 1.93 -21.37 9.69
C PHE A 77 1.87 -20.66 11.04
N LEU A 78 0.92 -19.74 11.23
CA LEU A 78 0.77 -18.98 12.47
C LEU A 78 0.45 -19.88 13.67
N GLU A 79 -0.38 -20.90 13.47
CA GLU A 79 -0.69 -21.91 14.50
C GLU A 79 0.54 -22.76 14.88
N GLY A 80 1.43 -23.02 13.93
CA GLY A 80 2.66 -23.78 14.10
C GLY A 80 3.81 -23.03 14.79
N LEU A 81 3.74 -21.69 14.92
CA LEU A 81 4.76 -20.92 15.63
C LEU A 81 4.84 -21.36 17.11
N ASP A 82 6.02 -21.44 17.70
CA ASP A 82 6.13 -21.75 19.13
C ASP A 82 5.85 -20.49 19.97
N PHE A 83 4.57 -20.29 20.32
CA PHE A 83 4.12 -19.15 21.12
C PHE A 83 3.04 -19.58 22.14
N PRO A 84 3.16 -19.23 23.43
CA PRO A 84 2.34 -19.80 24.50
C PRO A 84 0.83 -19.56 24.39
N ASP A 85 0.42 -18.33 24.06
CA ASP A 85 -0.98 -17.97 23.84
C ASP A 85 -1.11 -17.22 22.52
N LYS A 86 -1.66 -17.90 21.51
CA LYS A 86 -1.92 -17.30 20.20
C LYS A 86 -3.32 -16.73 20.06
N GLY A 87 -4.23 -17.03 20.97
CA GLY A 87 -5.67 -16.84 20.76
C GLY A 87 -6.29 -17.84 19.76
N LYS A 88 -7.53 -17.55 19.33
CA LYS A 88 -8.29 -18.34 18.35
C LYS A 88 -8.15 -17.71 16.96
N LEU A 89 -7.03 -17.97 16.32
CA LEU A 89 -6.67 -17.37 15.03
C LEU A 89 -7.71 -17.67 13.95
N THR A 90 -8.10 -16.61 13.26
CA THR A 90 -8.90 -16.67 12.04
C THR A 90 -8.17 -15.88 10.97
N VAL A 91 -8.01 -16.50 9.80
CA VAL A 91 -7.45 -15.87 8.60
C VAL A 91 -8.49 -15.98 7.51
N PHE A 92 -8.80 -14.86 6.87
CA PHE A 92 -9.75 -14.84 5.77
C PHE A 92 -9.33 -13.84 4.70
N PHE A 93 -9.90 -14.03 3.52
CA PHE A 93 -9.58 -13.29 2.33
C PHE A 93 -10.72 -12.34 1.98
N LEU A 94 -10.42 -11.05 1.77
CA LEU A 94 -11.40 -10.13 1.17
C LEU A 94 -11.45 -10.44 -0.33
N LEU A 95 -12.41 -11.27 -0.75
CA LEU A 95 -12.79 -11.34 -2.15
C LEU A 95 -13.37 -9.97 -2.54
N GLU A 96 -12.70 -9.24 -3.45
CA GLU A 96 -13.38 -8.11 -4.09
C GLU A 96 -14.68 -8.62 -4.72
N MET A 97 -15.77 -7.90 -4.47
CA MET A 97 -16.96 -8.03 -5.29
C MET A 97 -16.49 -7.91 -6.74
N LYS A 98 -16.71 -8.95 -7.54
CA LYS A 98 -16.68 -8.76 -8.99
C LYS A 98 -17.79 -7.76 -9.24
N GLU A 99 -17.44 -6.48 -9.42
CA GLU A 99 -18.36 -5.53 -10.01
C GLU A 99 -18.82 -6.20 -11.30
N ASP A 100 -20.10 -6.58 -11.34
CA ASP A 100 -20.73 -7.07 -12.55
C ASP A 100 -20.49 -5.99 -13.59
N LYS A 101 -19.56 -6.24 -14.52
CA LYS A 101 -19.24 -5.36 -15.64
C LYS A 101 -20.41 -5.34 -16.64
N LYS A 102 -21.60 -4.98 -16.17
CA LYS A 102 -22.72 -4.59 -17.01
C LYS A 102 -22.54 -3.12 -17.36
N GLY A 103 -21.84 -2.85 -18.47
CA GLY A 103 -22.08 -1.60 -19.20
C GLY A 103 -20.91 -0.68 -19.53
N GLN A 104 -19.67 -1.18 -19.65
CA GLN A 104 -18.65 -0.39 -20.35
C GLN A 104 -18.04 -1.19 -21.51
N ASN A 105 -18.62 -0.97 -22.69
CA ASN A 105 -17.95 -1.11 -23.98
C ASN A 105 -16.76 -0.14 -24.03
N ARG A 106 -15.70 -0.41 -23.27
CA ARG A 106 -14.38 0.17 -23.55
C ARG A 106 -13.70 -0.75 -24.54
N GLU A 107 -13.86 -0.38 -25.80
CA GLU A 107 -13.11 -0.91 -26.93
C GLU A 107 -11.60 -0.86 -26.63
N GLU A 108 -10.94 -1.98 -26.90
CA GLU A 108 -9.53 -2.08 -27.33
C GLU A 108 -8.50 -1.22 -26.60
N GLY A 109 -8.48 -1.37 -25.28
CA GLY A 109 -7.26 -1.20 -24.49
C GLY A 109 -7.27 -2.30 -23.45
N GLN A 110 -6.77 -3.48 -23.80
CA GLN A 110 -6.50 -4.54 -22.83
C GLN A 110 -5.47 -3.99 -21.84
N SER A 111 -5.95 -3.29 -20.81
CA SER A 111 -5.28 -3.26 -19.52
C SER A 111 -5.24 -4.73 -19.11
N ARG A 112 -4.13 -5.40 -19.47
CA ARG A 112 -3.74 -6.64 -18.84
C ARG A 112 -3.81 -6.31 -17.36
N LYS A 113 -4.81 -6.87 -16.66
CA LYS A 113 -4.76 -6.91 -15.21
C LYS A 113 -3.40 -7.50 -14.90
N SER A 114 -2.48 -6.71 -14.36
CA SER A 114 -1.12 -7.16 -14.15
C SER A 114 -1.22 -8.43 -13.30
N ALA A 115 -0.38 -9.44 -13.55
CA ALA A 115 -0.28 -10.60 -12.66
C ALA A 115 0.03 -10.19 -11.20
N PHE A 116 0.37 -8.91 -11.03
CA PHE A 116 0.70 -8.16 -9.83
C PHE A 116 -0.28 -6.99 -9.56
N ASP A 117 -1.52 -7.02 -10.06
CA ASP A 117 -2.56 -6.03 -9.68
C ASP A 117 -2.79 -6.01 -8.15
N LYS A 118 -3.58 -5.03 -7.68
CA LYS A 118 -3.79 -4.68 -6.25
C LYS A 118 -3.63 -5.91 -5.32
N PRO A 119 -2.79 -5.81 -4.26
CA PRO A 119 -2.61 -6.93 -3.35
C PRO A 119 -3.98 -7.34 -2.79
N TRP A 120 -4.18 -8.64 -2.63
CA TRP A 120 -5.39 -9.16 -2.00
C TRP A 120 -5.02 -9.54 -0.55
N PRO A 121 -4.90 -8.55 0.35
CA PRO A 121 -4.44 -8.84 1.69
C PRO A 121 -5.31 -9.89 2.36
N LEU A 122 -4.67 -10.76 3.12
CA LEU A 122 -5.36 -11.63 4.05
C LEU A 122 -5.51 -10.90 5.37
N ILE A 123 -6.65 -11.08 6.02
CA ILE A 123 -6.92 -10.48 7.32
C ILE A 123 -6.77 -11.53 8.39
N ILE A 124 -5.97 -11.22 9.40
CA ILE A 124 -5.78 -12.04 10.59
C ILE A 124 -6.56 -11.39 11.73
N THR A 125 -7.31 -12.19 12.49
CA THR A 125 -7.99 -11.78 13.72
C THR A 125 -8.01 -12.92 14.75
N GLY A 126 -8.55 -12.66 15.93
CA GLY A 126 -8.68 -13.62 17.02
C GLY A 126 -7.37 -13.94 17.73
N PHE A 127 -6.32 -13.14 17.50
CA PHE A 127 -5.04 -13.29 18.19
C PHE A 127 -5.09 -12.78 19.64
N SER A 128 -4.20 -13.27 20.49
CA SER A 128 -3.93 -12.65 21.80
C SER A 128 -3.17 -11.32 21.62
N THR A 129 -3.24 -10.43 22.62
CA THR A 129 -2.52 -9.15 22.60
C THR A 129 -1.00 -9.32 22.47
N ASP A 130 -0.44 -10.32 23.16
CA ASP A 130 1.01 -10.57 23.14
C ASP A 130 1.45 -11.20 21.82
N PHE A 131 0.65 -12.11 21.27
CA PHE A 131 0.92 -12.68 19.95
C PHE A 131 0.83 -11.62 18.86
N ARG A 132 -0.16 -10.72 18.91
CA ARG A 132 -0.24 -9.55 18.02
C ARG A 132 1.05 -8.72 18.06
N ARG A 133 1.54 -8.41 19.27
CA ARG A 133 2.76 -7.63 19.46
C ARG A 133 3.97 -8.35 18.86
N PHE A 134 4.07 -9.66 19.05
CA PHE A 134 5.11 -10.49 18.44
C PHE A 134 5.05 -10.47 16.90
N LEU A 135 3.87 -10.65 16.31
CA LEU A 135 3.67 -10.62 14.86
C LEU A 135 4.06 -9.27 14.26
N LEU A 136 3.59 -8.17 14.86
CA LEU A 136 3.88 -6.82 14.39
C LEU A 136 5.30 -6.34 14.71
N TRP A 137 5.98 -6.97 15.66
CA TRP A 137 7.39 -6.71 15.94
C TRP A 137 8.29 -7.36 14.88
N ASN A 138 8.01 -8.61 14.50
CA ASN A 138 8.76 -9.27 13.43
C ASN A 138 8.45 -8.67 12.05
N GLN A 139 7.20 -8.24 11.82
CA GLN A 139 6.66 -7.67 10.57
C GLN A 139 6.73 -8.58 9.34
N CYS A 140 7.67 -9.49 9.26
CA CYS A 140 8.02 -10.23 8.07
C CYS A 140 8.26 -11.69 8.43
N PHE A 141 7.60 -12.61 7.72
CA PHE A 141 7.75 -14.06 7.94
C PHE A 141 8.02 -14.76 6.61
N ALA A 142 9.12 -15.50 6.52
CA ALA A 142 9.35 -16.43 5.43
C ALA A 142 8.61 -17.74 5.68
N MET A 143 7.80 -18.15 4.70
CA MET A 143 7.07 -19.41 4.73
C MET A 143 7.67 -20.40 3.73
N ALA A 144 7.55 -21.69 4.02
CA ALA A 144 8.18 -22.81 3.29
C ALA A 144 7.88 -22.91 1.78
N LEU A 145 6.98 -22.07 1.25
CA LEU A 145 6.59 -22.00 -0.17
C LEU A 145 7.25 -20.83 -0.93
N GLN A 146 8.46 -20.42 -0.52
CA GLN A 146 9.18 -19.28 -1.12
C GLN A 146 8.35 -17.98 -1.10
N SER A 147 7.47 -17.84 -0.10
CA SER A 147 6.62 -16.67 0.06
C SER A 147 7.01 -15.95 1.34
N ILE A 148 7.31 -14.66 1.22
CA ILE A 148 7.47 -13.78 2.37
C ILE A 148 6.15 -13.04 2.63
N TRP A 149 5.75 -12.97 3.89
CA TRP A 149 4.53 -12.30 4.31
C TRP A 149 4.84 -11.10 5.17
N ASN A 150 4.38 -9.93 4.74
CA ASN A 150 4.40 -8.72 5.55
C ASN A 150 3.12 -8.63 6.38
N LEU A 151 3.28 -8.54 7.69
CA LEU A 151 2.22 -8.32 8.66
C LEU A 151 2.22 -6.86 9.08
N VAL A 152 1.20 -6.11 8.66
CA VAL A 152 1.05 -4.69 8.95
C VAL A 152 -0.22 -4.43 9.75
N PRO A 153 -0.19 -3.49 10.71
CA PRO A 153 -1.38 -3.14 11.47
C PRO A 153 -2.36 -2.39 10.56
N PHE A 154 -3.66 -2.52 10.84
CA PHE A 154 -4.63 -1.58 10.28
C PHE A 154 -4.39 -0.19 10.85
N ASN A 155 -4.17 0.76 9.95
CA ASN A 155 -4.10 2.16 10.29
C ASN A 155 -5.13 2.92 9.44
N LEU A 156 -6.32 3.14 10.02
CA LEU A 156 -7.40 3.90 9.38
C LEU A 156 -7.02 5.36 9.08
N LYS A 157 -5.93 5.83 9.69
CA LYS A 157 -5.37 7.17 9.50
C LYS A 157 -4.19 7.20 8.53
N ALA A 158 -3.75 6.05 8.03
CA ALA A 158 -2.70 6.00 7.02
C ALA A 158 -3.26 6.54 5.71
N LEU A 159 -2.73 7.67 5.29
CA LEU A 159 -3.01 8.26 3.99
C LEU A 159 -1.74 8.20 3.14
N ALA A 160 -1.92 8.15 1.82
CA ALA A 160 -0.80 8.13 0.89
C ALA A 160 0.01 9.43 1.04
N TRP A 161 1.33 9.28 1.12
CA TRP A 161 2.25 10.41 1.09
C TRP A 161 2.48 10.90 -0.34
N THR A 162 2.24 10.05 -1.32
CA THR A 162 2.26 10.40 -2.73
C THR A 162 1.05 11.30 -3.05
N ILE A 163 1.34 12.54 -3.47
CA ILE A 163 0.32 13.53 -3.82
C ILE A 163 -0.01 13.38 -5.31
N THR A 164 1.01 13.45 -6.16
CA THR A 164 0.83 13.37 -7.62
C THR A 164 2.16 13.19 -8.35
N ALA A 165 2.10 12.82 -9.63
CA ALA A 165 3.23 12.83 -10.53
C ALA A 165 3.00 13.83 -11.67
N PHE A 166 4.09 14.45 -12.12
CA PHE A 166 4.09 15.42 -13.23
C PHE A 166 4.94 14.90 -14.39
N GLN A 167 4.47 15.13 -15.61
CA GLN A 167 5.16 14.90 -16.88
C GLN A 167 5.39 16.21 -17.62
N GLY A 168 6.38 16.25 -18.52
CA GLY A 168 6.62 17.39 -19.39
C GLY A 168 8.01 17.37 -20.00
N ASN A 169 8.22 18.18 -21.04
CA ASN A 169 9.50 18.27 -21.75
C ASN A 169 10.65 18.80 -20.89
N VAL A 170 10.33 19.48 -19.80
CA VAL A 170 11.32 20.08 -18.90
C VAL A 170 11.95 19.04 -17.98
N ILE A 171 11.33 17.87 -17.80
CA ILE A 171 11.70 16.92 -16.75
C ILE A 171 13.04 16.26 -17.05
N ASN A 172 13.98 16.41 -16.12
CA ASN A 172 15.28 15.77 -16.09
C ASN A 172 15.77 15.67 -14.63
N ASP A 173 16.86 14.94 -14.40
CA ASP A 173 17.45 14.72 -13.07
C ASP A 173 18.44 15.85 -12.68
N ASP A 174 18.05 17.10 -12.92
CA ASP A 174 18.80 18.29 -12.48
C ASP A 174 18.28 18.76 -11.10
N PRO A 175 19.13 18.75 -10.05
CA PRO A 175 18.75 19.22 -8.72
C PRO A 175 18.26 20.68 -8.66
N ASP A 176 18.81 21.56 -9.49
CA ASP A 176 18.41 22.97 -9.52
C ASP A 176 17.01 23.10 -10.13
N LEU A 177 16.74 22.32 -11.18
CA LEU A 177 15.42 22.24 -11.78
C LEU A 177 14.38 21.63 -10.83
N LEU A 178 14.72 20.56 -10.11
CA LEU A 178 13.84 19.95 -9.10
C LEU A 178 13.45 20.98 -8.02
N THR A 179 14.44 21.76 -7.56
CA THR A 179 14.23 22.83 -6.58
C THR A 179 13.34 23.94 -7.14
N GLU A 180 13.60 24.39 -8.37
CA GLU A 180 12.79 25.38 -9.08
C GLU A 180 11.35 24.90 -9.25
N ALA A 181 11.16 23.67 -9.76
CA ALA A 181 9.87 23.05 -9.99
C ALA A 181 9.07 22.91 -8.69
N LEU A 182 9.71 22.46 -7.61
CA LEU A 182 9.08 22.39 -6.29
C LEU A 182 8.67 23.78 -5.80
N GLY A 183 9.50 24.80 -6.00
CA GLY A 183 9.16 26.20 -5.72
C GLY A 183 7.94 26.67 -6.49
N CYS A 184 7.86 26.38 -7.79
CA CYS A 184 6.71 26.71 -8.63
C CYS A 184 5.42 25.97 -8.19
N ILE A 185 5.52 24.69 -7.85
CA ILE A 185 4.42 23.86 -7.32
C ILE A 185 3.89 24.44 -6.01
N LYS A 186 4.78 24.73 -5.05
CA LYS A 186 4.42 25.33 -3.76
C LYS A 186 3.77 26.69 -3.97
N LYS A 187 4.37 27.56 -4.78
CA LYS A 187 3.82 28.89 -5.08
C LYS A 187 2.43 28.80 -5.71
N ALA A 188 2.20 27.92 -6.68
CA ALA A 188 0.88 27.74 -7.29
C ALA A 188 -0.16 27.28 -6.25
N THR A 189 0.22 26.34 -5.39
CA THR A 189 -0.61 25.85 -4.28
C THR A 189 -0.95 26.96 -3.30
N TRP A 190 0.02 27.79 -2.92
CA TRP A 190 -0.16 28.89 -1.97
C TRP A 190 -1.12 29.97 -2.46
N HIS A 191 -1.28 30.13 -3.77
CA HIS A 191 -2.19 31.13 -4.34
C HIS A 191 -3.57 30.54 -4.70
N HIS A 192 -3.78 29.24 -4.51
CA HIS A 192 -5.03 28.57 -4.89
C HIS A 192 -6.09 28.64 -3.78
N THR A 193 -7.10 29.50 -3.96
CA THR A 193 -8.13 29.81 -2.95
C THR A 193 -8.84 28.59 -2.38
N SER A 194 -9.23 27.61 -3.20
CA SER A 194 -9.93 26.41 -2.69
C SER A 194 -9.02 25.55 -1.81
N ILE A 195 -7.71 25.50 -2.11
CA ILE A 195 -6.75 24.76 -1.29
C ILE A 195 -6.57 25.49 0.04
N GLN A 196 -6.41 26.81 0.02
CA GLN A 196 -6.31 27.61 1.24
C GLN A 196 -7.54 27.43 2.15
N ASN A 197 -8.74 27.40 1.58
CA ASN A 197 -9.98 27.21 2.34
C ASN A 197 -10.06 25.82 2.97
N LEU A 198 -9.68 24.76 2.23
CA LEU A 198 -9.62 23.40 2.77
C LEU A 198 -8.57 23.27 3.87
N VAL A 199 -7.37 23.81 3.66
CA VAL A 199 -6.31 23.82 4.67
C VAL A 199 -6.76 24.56 5.93
N LYS A 200 -7.43 25.71 5.79
CA LYS A 200 -8.02 26.44 6.91
C LYS A 200 -9.05 25.58 7.65
N GLN A 201 -9.96 24.94 6.93
CA GLN A 201 -11.00 24.09 7.53
C GLN A 201 -10.39 22.93 8.33
N ILE A 202 -9.41 22.23 7.75
CA ILE A 202 -8.71 21.12 8.39
C ILE A 202 -7.98 21.58 9.65
N THR A 203 -7.18 22.64 9.53
CA THR A 203 -6.38 23.16 10.65
C THR A 203 -7.27 23.70 11.77
N GLN A 204 -8.39 24.33 11.44
CA GLN A 204 -9.40 24.75 12.42
C GLN A 204 -10.04 23.58 13.16
N ALA A 205 -10.37 22.49 12.47
CA ALA A 205 -10.86 21.26 13.11
C ALA A 205 -9.82 20.64 14.06
N GLN A 206 -8.54 20.88 13.81
CA GLN A 206 -7.42 20.48 14.68
C GLN A 206 -7.12 21.50 15.79
N GLY A 207 -7.95 22.53 15.98
CA GLY A 207 -7.75 23.56 17.01
C GLY A 207 -6.74 24.65 16.66
N HIS A 208 -6.23 24.68 15.42
CA HIS A 208 -5.32 25.72 14.95
C HIS A 208 -6.09 26.80 14.18
N SER A 209 -5.82 28.07 14.50
CA SER A 209 -6.37 29.19 13.73
C SER A 209 -5.24 30.01 13.11
N GLY A 210 -5.53 30.68 12.00
CA GLY A 210 -4.53 31.49 11.33
C GLY A 210 -4.95 32.01 9.97
N ASN A 211 -4.05 32.76 9.37
CA ASN A 211 -4.18 33.21 7.99
C ASN A 211 -4.10 31.98 7.04
N PRO A 212 -5.07 31.77 6.13
CA PRO A 212 -5.09 30.59 5.25
C PRO A 212 -3.82 30.42 4.39
N ALA A 213 -3.24 31.51 3.91
CA ALA A 213 -1.99 31.44 3.14
C ALA A 213 -0.82 30.96 4.01
N LYS A 214 -0.68 31.47 5.25
CA LYS A 214 0.36 30.99 6.19
C LYS A 214 0.19 29.51 6.55
N LEU A 215 -1.05 29.06 6.74
CA LEU A 215 -1.35 27.66 7.01
C LEU A 215 -1.02 26.77 5.81
N THR A 216 -1.27 27.26 4.58
CA THR A 216 -0.93 26.55 3.34
C THR A 216 0.59 26.47 3.14
N VAL A 217 1.34 27.54 3.47
CA VAL A 217 2.81 27.48 3.49
C VAL A 217 3.29 26.39 4.44
N LYS A 218 2.75 26.33 5.66
CA LYS A 218 3.08 25.28 6.64
C LYS A 218 2.78 23.89 6.11
N MET A 219 1.62 23.67 5.48
CA MET A 219 1.25 22.40 4.86
C MET A 219 2.33 21.91 3.87
N THR A 220 2.85 22.80 3.03
CA THR A 220 3.83 22.43 2.01
C THR A 220 5.27 22.25 2.52
N GLN A 221 5.51 22.35 3.84
CA GLN A 221 6.87 22.24 4.39
C GLN A 221 7.44 20.82 4.23
N SER A 222 6.60 19.79 4.39
CA SER A 222 6.99 18.38 4.22
C SER A 222 7.12 17.95 2.76
N TRP A 223 6.74 18.81 1.80
CA TRP A 223 6.72 18.42 0.40
C TRP A 223 8.12 18.27 -0.18
N CYS A 224 8.33 17.14 -0.84
CA CYS A 224 9.52 16.77 -1.59
C CYS A 224 9.16 16.47 -3.04
N LEU A 225 10.08 16.75 -3.96
CA LEU A 225 9.95 16.41 -5.37
C LEU A 225 11.10 15.48 -5.75
N SER A 226 10.79 14.33 -6.31
CA SER A 226 11.78 13.34 -6.74
C SER A 226 11.70 13.13 -8.25
N TYR A 227 12.84 13.04 -8.92
CA TYR A 227 12.91 12.58 -10.30
C TYR A 227 12.77 11.05 -10.32
N ILE A 228 11.90 10.55 -11.20
CA ILE A 228 11.70 9.12 -11.40
C ILE A 228 11.75 8.83 -12.89
N GLU A 229 12.71 8.01 -13.31
CA GLU A 229 12.72 7.46 -14.65
C GLU A 229 11.57 6.45 -14.76
N THR A 230 10.66 6.65 -15.72
CA THR A 230 9.62 5.65 -16.01
C THR A 230 9.81 5.06 -17.40
N LYS A 231 9.67 3.73 -17.48
CA LYS A 231 9.50 2.99 -18.72
C LYS A 231 8.00 2.68 -18.82
N ASN A 232 7.30 3.29 -19.77
CA ASN A 232 5.93 2.85 -20.05
C ASN A 232 5.97 1.42 -20.65
N PHE A 233 4.83 0.72 -20.62
CA PHE A 233 4.68 -0.61 -21.21
C PHE A 233 4.98 -0.64 -22.73
N ASP A 234 4.91 0.52 -23.40
CA ASP A 234 5.25 0.70 -24.81
C ASP A 234 6.72 1.15 -25.02
N ASP A 235 7.57 1.05 -24.00
CA ASP A 235 8.97 1.51 -23.98
C ASP A 235 9.16 3.03 -24.27
N ASN A 236 8.06 3.78 -24.33
CA ASN A 236 8.07 5.24 -24.38
C ASN A 236 8.47 5.77 -23.00
N LYS A 237 9.77 6.00 -22.85
CA LYS A 237 10.39 6.65 -21.69
C LYS A 237 9.77 8.02 -21.46
N GLY A 238 9.21 8.21 -20.28
CA GLY A 238 8.69 9.50 -19.86
C GLY A 238 9.07 9.71 -18.42
N PRO A 239 10.21 10.33 -18.10
CA PRO A 239 10.53 10.62 -16.71
C PRO A 239 9.45 11.50 -16.11
N VAL A 240 9.30 11.40 -14.80
CA VAL A 240 8.34 12.21 -14.06
C VAL A 240 9.02 12.92 -12.90
N PHE A 241 8.33 13.94 -12.40
CA PHE A 241 8.53 14.43 -11.05
C PHE A 241 7.43 13.90 -10.15
N LEU A 242 7.79 13.12 -9.12
CA LEU A 242 6.88 12.64 -8.10
C LEU A 242 6.86 13.61 -6.92
N LEU A 243 5.69 14.18 -6.65
CA LEU A 243 5.45 15.02 -5.48
C LEU A 243 4.95 14.15 -4.32
N THR A 244 5.72 14.13 -3.24
CA THR A 244 5.36 13.48 -1.97
C THR A 244 5.28 14.51 -0.85
N GLY A 245 4.52 14.21 0.20
CA GLY A 245 4.42 15.04 1.38
C GLY A 245 3.54 14.43 2.47
N GLU A 246 3.82 14.82 3.70
CA GLU A 246 3.02 14.38 4.86
C GLU A 246 1.56 14.88 4.74
N PRO A 247 0.56 14.01 4.90
CA PRO A 247 -0.84 14.40 4.93
C PRO A 247 -1.14 15.38 6.08
N ILE A 248 -1.83 16.49 5.78
CA ILE A 248 -2.23 17.49 6.80
C ILE A 248 -3.43 17.06 7.66
N THR A 249 -4.06 15.94 7.35
CA THR A 249 -5.27 15.44 8.03
C THR A 249 -5.24 13.92 8.07
N ASP A 250 -5.97 13.31 9.00
CA ASP A 250 -6.30 11.88 8.99
C ASP A 250 -7.66 11.59 8.32
N ASN A 251 -8.37 12.63 7.87
CA ASN A 251 -9.63 12.47 7.13
C ASN A 251 -9.37 12.24 5.63
N LEU A 252 -9.71 11.03 5.16
CA LEU A 252 -9.49 10.59 3.78
C LEU A 252 -10.17 11.49 2.74
N ASP A 253 -11.40 11.93 2.99
CA ASP A 253 -12.17 12.74 2.03
C ASP A 253 -11.56 14.13 1.88
N MET A 254 -11.14 14.75 2.99
CA MET A 254 -10.45 16.04 2.98
C MET A 254 -9.09 15.96 2.29
N HIS A 255 -8.34 14.87 2.53
CA HIS A 255 -7.08 14.62 1.84
C HIS A 255 -7.28 14.46 0.33
N ARG A 256 -8.25 13.63 -0.08
CA ARG A 256 -8.62 13.45 -1.50
C ARG A 256 -9.06 14.77 -2.15
N ALA A 257 -9.82 15.60 -1.44
CA ALA A 257 -10.25 16.90 -1.93
C ALA A 257 -9.04 17.84 -2.18
N ILE A 258 -8.07 17.88 -1.27
CA ILE A 258 -6.83 18.64 -1.46
C ILE A 258 -6.07 18.12 -2.69
N THR A 259 -5.83 16.82 -2.77
CA THR A 259 -5.09 16.20 -3.88
C THR A 259 -5.77 16.47 -5.22
N THR A 260 -7.11 16.40 -5.28
CA THR A 260 -7.90 16.76 -6.47
C THR A 260 -7.68 18.20 -6.90
N HIS A 261 -7.57 19.14 -5.96
CA HIS A 261 -7.26 20.53 -6.31
C HIS A 261 -5.82 20.70 -6.79
N ILE A 262 -4.86 19.98 -6.19
CA ILE A 262 -3.46 19.99 -6.61
C ILE A 262 -3.33 19.47 -8.05
N HIS A 263 -4.06 18.41 -8.42
CA HIS A 263 -4.06 17.86 -9.78
C HIS A 263 -4.53 18.85 -10.85
N ARG A 264 -5.36 19.83 -10.47
CA ARG A 264 -5.91 20.85 -11.38
C ARG A 264 -5.03 22.10 -11.51
N LEU A 265 -3.92 22.18 -10.77
CA LEU A 265 -3.03 23.33 -10.83
C LEU A 265 -2.33 23.41 -12.19
N LYS A 266 -2.28 24.63 -12.75
CA LYS A 266 -1.45 24.94 -13.92
C LYS A 266 -0.08 25.40 -13.44
N ILE A 267 0.91 24.51 -13.52
CA ILE A 267 2.26 24.77 -13.07
C ILE A 267 3.16 24.97 -14.28
N HIS A 268 3.96 26.03 -14.27
CA HIS A 268 4.94 26.31 -15.31
C HIS A 268 6.33 26.40 -14.69
N VAL A 269 7.32 25.79 -15.34
CA VAL A 269 8.75 25.82 -14.99
C VAL A 269 9.50 26.16 -16.27
N ASN A 270 10.33 27.21 -16.26
CA ASN A 270 11.03 27.69 -17.47
C ASN A 270 10.13 27.81 -18.72
N TYR A 271 8.94 28.40 -18.56
CA TYR A 271 7.90 28.57 -19.60
C TYR A 271 7.25 27.28 -20.12
N GLN A 272 7.66 26.12 -19.62
CA GLN A 272 7.07 24.83 -19.97
C GLN A 272 6.05 24.42 -18.91
N GLN A 273 4.92 23.87 -19.35
CA GLN A 273 3.87 23.43 -18.44
C GLN A 273 4.19 22.02 -17.92
N LEU A 274 4.09 21.83 -16.60
CA LEU A 274 4.02 20.50 -15.99
C LEU A 274 2.60 19.95 -16.14
N ILE A 275 2.49 18.77 -16.73
CA ILE A 275 1.24 18.06 -16.95
C ILE A 275 1.06 17.07 -15.81
N ASN A 276 -0.06 17.16 -15.09
CA ASN A 276 -0.39 16.18 -14.09
C ASN A 276 -0.72 14.84 -14.75
N ILE A 277 -0.20 13.74 -14.22
CA ILE A 277 -0.62 12.41 -14.66
C ILE A 277 -1.43 11.73 -13.56
N ASP A 278 -2.63 11.27 -13.93
CA ASP A 278 -3.52 10.52 -13.03
C ASP A 278 -2.96 9.11 -12.70
N LYS A 279 -1.84 8.72 -13.32
CA LYS A 279 -1.22 7.42 -13.12
C LYS A 279 -0.22 7.49 -11.96
N ILE A 280 -0.59 6.87 -10.84
CA ILE A 280 0.36 6.57 -9.77
C ILE A 280 1.43 5.64 -10.34
N ILE A 281 2.70 6.01 -10.18
CA ILE A 281 3.83 5.16 -10.53
C ILE A 281 4.03 4.20 -9.36
N GLY A 282 3.20 3.17 -9.34
CA GLY A 282 3.31 2.09 -8.37
C GLY A 282 4.29 1.04 -8.88
N CYS A 283 5.11 0.53 -7.97
CA CYS A 283 5.82 -0.70 -8.14
C CYS A 283 4.83 -1.85 -8.00
N ASP A 284 4.63 -2.62 -9.07
CA ASP A 284 3.78 -3.80 -9.06
C ASP A 284 4.26 -4.84 -8.04
N TRP A 285 5.55 -4.84 -7.74
CA TRP A 285 6.18 -5.84 -6.87
C TRP A 285 6.03 -5.53 -5.39
N CYS A 286 6.65 -4.45 -4.91
CA CYS A 286 6.61 -4.08 -3.50
C CYS A 286 5.41 -3.20 -3.14
N LYS A 287 4.57 -2.84 -4.13
CA LYS A 287 3.38 -1.96 -3.99
C LYS A 287 3.70 -0.54 -3.51
N ASN A 288 4.97 -0.17 -3.44
CA ASN A 288 5.37 1.20 -3.13
C ASN A 288 5.01 2.13 -4.30
N GLN A 289 4.53 3.33 -3.99
CA GLN A 289 4.12 4.36 -4.95
C GLN A 289 5.28 5.31 -5.34
N ASP A 290 6.45 5.11 -4.74
CA ASP A 290 7.60 6.00 -4.91
C ASP A 290 8.58 5.57 -6.01
N HIS A 291 8.33 4.44 -6.68
CA HIS A 291 9.16 3.98 -7.78
C HIS A 291 8.40 3.01 -8.71
N PRO A 292 8.79 2.91 -9.99
CA PRO A 292 8.24 1.92 -10.91
C PRO A 292 8.86 0.54 -10.68
N SER A 293 8.19 -0.51 -11.16
CA SER A 293 8.61 -1.91 -10.96
C SER A 293 10.04 -2.21 -11.44
N HIS A 294 10.49 -1.60 -12.54
CA HIS A 294 11.85 -1.83 -13.08
C HIS A 294 12.96 -1.11 -12.28
N ALA A 295 12.59 -0.22 -11.36
CA ALA A 295 13.50 0.43 -10.44
C ALA A 295 13.24 -0.03 -9.00
N CYS A 296 12.56 -1.17 -8.85
CA CYS A 296 12.33 -1.77 -7.54
C CYS A 296 13.67 -2.11 -6.89
N PRO A 297 13.94 -1.68 -5.64
CA PRO A 297 15.18 -2.01 -4.96
C PRO A 297 15.23 -3.47 -4.52
N PHE A 298 14.09 -4.17 -4.56
CA PHE A 298 14.06 -5.61 -4.35
C PHE A 298 14.63 -6.32 -5.58
N PRO A 299 15.32 -7.46 -5.39
CA PRO A 299 15.94 -8.19 -6.49
C PRO A 299 14.95 -8.42 -7.64
N GLU A 300 15.41 -8.31 -8.89
CA GLU A 300 14.67 -8.84 -10.03
C GLU A 300 14.68 -10.36 -9.90
N VAL A 301 13.50 -10.95 -9.89
CA VAL A 301 13.36 -12.38 -9.69
C VAL A 301 12.28 -12.90 -10.59
N ASP A 302 12.43 -14.17 -10.95
CA ASP A 302 11.51 -14.87 -11.82
C ASP A 302 10.07 -14.71 -11.32
N SER A 303 9.13 -14.72 -12.25
CA SER A 303 7.68 -14.71 -12.07
C SER A 303 7.10 -15.81 -11.16
N THR A 304 7.95 -16.62 -10.55
CA THR A 304 7.67 -17.70 -9.62
C THR A 304 8.26 -17.46 -8.22
N TRP A 305 9.01 -16.39 -8.00
CA TRP A 305 9.57 -16.05 -6.68
C TRP A 305 8.63 -15.12 -5.93
N TYR A 306 8.18 -15.55 -4.75
CA TYR A 306 7.32 -14.77 -3.87
C TYR A 306 8.08 -14.25 -2.63
N GLY A 307 9.42 -14.20 -2.72
CA GLY A 307 10.32 -13.68 -1.69
C GLY A 307 11.50 -14.63 -1.39
N PRO A 308 12.50 -14.15 -0.64
CA PRO A 308 13.65 -14.95 -0.20
C PRO A 308 13.23 -16.30 0.39
N SER A 309 13.89 -17.36 -0.05
CA SER A 309 13.74 -18.68 0.55
C SER A 309 14.34 -18.70 1.96
N THR A 310 13.96 -19.69 2.77
CA THR A 310 14.56 -19.88 4.11
C THR A 310 16.08 -20.07 4.06
N ASP A 311 16.63 -20.45 2.90
CA ASP A 311 18.07 -20.64 2.71
C ASP A 311 18.79 -19.31 2.41
N GLU A 312 18.04 -18.22 2.17
CA GLU A 312 18.54 -16.88 1.80
C GLU A 312 18.41 -15.84 2.94
N LEU A 313 17.87 -16.24 4.11
CA LEU A 313 17.71 -15.42 5.32
C LEU A 313 18.68 -15.85 6.44
#